data_AF-A0ABC9DMC4-F1
#
_entry.id   AF-A0ABC9DMC4-F1
#
_cell.length_a   1.000
_cell.length_b   1.000
_cell.length_c   1.000
_cell.angle_alpha   90.00
_cell.angle_beta   90.00
_cell.angle_gamma   90.00
#
_symmetry.space_group_name_H-M   'P 1'
#
loop_
_entity.id
_entity.type
_entity.pdbx_description
1 polymer ?
#
loop_
_entity_poly.entity_id
_entity_poly.type
_entity_poly.pdbx_seq_one_letter_code
_entity_poly.pdbx_strand_id
1 'polypeptide(L)'
;MGAEQQCDDMEVAFSDSEAFRSVQHVLQSVRMDPFLIDLRDKEQYDILLCAVDSTTRRNSDDQAMLATTLRALSEAVSKIDIMYHHALLHNIFTMSIWYYNRDTRDALLDLIIRLSAVADQYLRECLQMLVNNFTPPGPLVSQMEKLVSDDKRKEIYSQLHESLKMISDTVPLAPRVLKDIINRSMPKLFDNKVKMVSFVECMLGLDTERLGDLIGTSLLEKVVDLLTELDVNITWEDILQEEHSKGIFEMELEDLAGDVDKFGQETEVLFGGNVCAEKLDGLMVVVCEHLKSCAEHGCLKREFDILKTIFRKGVLKVHKSKFAQFIMFYACSLDPEICGLDFALFLTDIFTKKEDDAIARMSAVSYVGSYLSRARFISADTVVAILKRLVDWCIDHCERQKKKHTRTKNPVEHQIFYASCQAVMYVLCFRLRSIMDYPNLKSQVFKMNIRSILMDPLEPLKVCLPSIVNEFLRQAKAARLFNASVDLELEDRIDSDLSKAFGGVNRLDMFFPFDPYLLKESDRYIRPNFEFWSLVKTTYSDDEGDELGDFNAPGMNVDSLDDNFDVELNSDDDDIEYTMNKMSITPHRSFYHPMAMSGDSGLSMPARIRPSVSPPS
;
A
#
# COMPACT_ATOMS: atom_id res chain seq x y z
N MET A 1 -78.42 12.91 33.58
CA MET A 1 -77.15 12.71 34.32
C MET A 1 -76.34 11.70 33.54
N GLY A 2 -75.01 11.84 33.49
CA GLY A 2 -74.14 11.07 32.62
C GLY A 2 -73.81 11.84 31.34
N ALA A 3 -72.92 12.82 31.44
CA ALA A 3 -72.22 13.33 30.27
C ALA A 3 -71.00 12.44 30.05
N GLU A 4 -70.79 11.99 28.82
CA GLU A 4 -69.54 11.36 28.41
C GLU A 4 -68.47 12.45 28.36
N GLN A 5 -67.36 12.22 29.06
CA GLN A 5 -66.23 13.14 29.07
C GLN A 5 -65.05 12.43 28.42
N GLN A 6 -64.95 12.60 27.10
CA GLN A 6 -63.77 12.21 26.35
C GLN A 6 -62.57 13.00 26.91
N CYS A 7 -61.54 12.27 27.31
CA CYS A 7 -60.24 12.84 27.63
C CYS A 7 -59.51 13.00 26.29
N ASP A 8 -59.46 14.22 25.77
CA ASP A 8 -58.59 14.55 24.64
C ASP A 8 -57.14 14.49 25.12
N ASP A 9 -56.49 13.35 24.91
CA ASP A 9 -55.03 13.22 25.02
C ASP A 9 -54.39 14.06 23.91
N MET A 10 -54.02 15.28 24.27
CA MET A 10 -53.45 16.27 23.37
C MET A 10 -51.97 15.96 23.12
N GLU A 11 -51.68 15.11 22.14
CA GLU A 11 -50.34 14.95 21.59
C GLU A 11 -49.88 16.27 20.97
N VAL A 12 -49.16 17.09 21.75
CA VAL A 12 -48.58 18.35 21.28
C VAL A 12 -47.36 18.04 20.43
N ALA A 13 -47.59 17.84 19.13
CA ALA A 13 -46.56 17.91 18.11
C ALA A 13 -46.01 19.35 18.06
N PHE A 14 -44.91 19.60 18.77
CA PHE A 14 -44.17 20.86 18.69
C PHE A 14 -43.83 21.19 17.24
N SER A 15 -44.20 22.38 16.76
CA SER A 15 -43.84 22.79 15.40
C SER A 15 -42.37 23.22 15.33
N ASP A 16 -41.70 22.96 14.20
CA ASP A 16 -40.29 23.35 13.99
C ASP A 16 -40.05 24.85 14.28
N SER A 17 -41.03 25.71 14.01
CA SER A 17 -40.96 27.16 14.28
C SER A 17 -40.97 27.51 15.77
N GLU A 18 -41.64 26.72 16.60
CA GLU A 18 -41.64 26.88 18.06
C GLU A 18 -40.34 26.35 18.66
N ALA A 19 -39.84 25.21 18.16
CA ALA A 19 -38.53 24.68 18.51
C ALA A 19 -37.41 25.68 18.19
N PHE A 20 -37.40 26.27 16.98
CA PHE A 20 -36.46 27.33 16.60
C PHE A 20 -36.50 28.53 17.57
N ARG A 21 -37.69 29.07 17.87
CA ARG A 21 -37.83 30.21 18.80
C ARG A 21 -37.35 29.88 20.21
N SER A 22 -37.61 28.66 20.70
CA SER A 22 -37.16 28.19 22.00
C SER A 22 -35.63 28.09 22.05
N VAL A 23 -35.01 27.38 21.10
CA VAL A 23 -33.55 27.27 21.00
C VAL A 23 -32.89 28.64 20.83
N GLN A 24 -33.45 29.52 19.99
CA GLN A 24 -32.97 30.88 19.79
C GLN A 24 -33.02 31.74 21.08
N HIS A 25 -34.03 31.56 21.93
CA HIS A 25 -34.13 32.23 23.22
C HIS A 25 -33.06 31.73 24.20
N VAL A 26 -32.98 30.40 24.38
CA VAL A 26 -32.03 29.74 25.29
C VAL A 26 -30.58 30.08 24.93
N LEU A 27 -30.21 30.05 23.65
CA LEU A 27 -28.88 30.45 23.18
C LEU A 27 -28.57 31.95 23.31
N GLN A 28 -29.55 32.79 23.65
CA GLN A 28 -29.32 34.21 23.92
C GLN A 28 -29.31 34.52 25.41
N SER A 29 -30.14 33.86 26.22
CA SER A 29 -30.19 34.07 27.68
C SER A 29 -28.93 33.56 28.39
N VAL A 30 -28.23 32.55 27.85
CA VAL A 30 -26.97 32.05 28.45
C VAL A 30 -25.70 32.76 27.94
N ARG A 31 -25.79 33.75 27.04
CA ARG A 31 -24.63 34.55 26.54
C ARG A 31 -24.24 35.69 27.50
N MET A 32 -24.06 35.35 28.76
CA MET A 32 -23.66 36.27 29.82
C MET A 32 -22.80 35.56 30.87
N ASP A 33 -22.38 36.29 31.90
CA ASP A 33 -21.66 35.69 33.03
C ASP A 33 -22.51 34.58 33.68
N PRO A 34 -21.97 33.37 33.95
CA PRO A 34 -22.72 32.26 34.55
C PRO A 34 -23.43 32.58 35.87
N PHE A 35 -23.00 33.61 36.61
CA PHE A 35 -23.65 34.06 37.84
C PHE A 35 -24.86 35.00 37.61
N LEU A 36 -25.15 35.38 36.36
CA LEU A 36 -26.23 36.30 35.98
C LEU A 36 -27.38 35.64 35.17
N ILE A 37 -27.26 34.36 34.84
CA ILE A 37 -28.27 33.58 34.09
C ILE A 37 -29.46 33.24 35.03
N ASP A 38 -30.71 33.39 34.57
CA ASP A 38 -31.89 32.90 35.31
C ASP A 38 -31.79 31.38 35.45
N LEU A 39 -32.13 30.85 36.64
CA LEU A 39 -32.18 29.42 36.92
C LEU A 39 -33.01 28.66 35.87
N ARG A 40 -34.12 29.24 35.38
CA ARG A 40 -34.94 28.60 34.33
C ARG A 40 -34.26 28.56 32.98
N ASP A 41 -33.57 29.63 32.58
CA ASP A 41 -32.82 29.66 31.33
C ASP A 41 -31.65 28.67 31.36
N LYS A 42 -31.01 28.55 32.53
CA LYS A 42 -29.99 27.52 32.76
C LYS A 42 -30.57 26.10 32.70
N GLU A 43 -31.70 25.83 33.35
CA GLU A 43 -32.38 24.52 33.28
C GLU A 43 -32.77 24.18 31.83
N GLN A 44 -33.26 25.14 31.04
CA GLN A 44 -33.57 24.93 29.62
C GLN A 44 -32.31 24.65 28.78
N TYR A 45 -31.19 25.30 29.09
CA TYR A 45 -29.91 25.02 28.44
C TYR A 45 -29.34 23.65 28.85
N ASP A 46 -29.45 23.26 30.11
CA ASP A 46 -29.06 21.92 30.58
C ASP A 46 -29.92 20.83 29.92
N ILE A 47 -31.23 21.07 29.72
CA ILE A 47 -32.11 20.19 28.91
C ILE A 47 -31.62 20.11 27.47
N LEU A 48 -31.24 21.23 26.85
CA LEU A 48 -30.68 21.26 25.48
C LEU A 48 -29.35 20.48 25.39
N LEU A 49 -28.49 20.56 26.41
CA LEU A 49 -27.26 19.77 26.50
C LEU A 49 -27.54 18.26 26.59
N CYS A 50 -28.49 17.86 27.44
CA CYS A 50 -28.94 16.47 27.54
C CYS A 50 -29.58 15.97 26.24
N ALA A 51 -30.38 16.80 25.56
CA ALA A 51 -31.02 16.45 24.29
C ALA A 51 -30.00 16.09 23.20
N VAL A 52 -28.83 16.73 23.20
CA VAL A 52 -27.75 16.56 22.20
C VAL A 52 -26.63 15.61 22.69
N ASP A 53 -26.69 15.11 23.93
CA ASP A 53 -25.67 14.20 24.49
C ASP A 53 -25.47 12.93 23.63
N SER A 54 -24.23 12.63 23.27
CA SER A 54 -23.85 11.44 22.49
C SER A 54 -23.93 10.11 23.27
N THR A 55 -24.02 10.15 24.61
CA THR A 55 -24.01 8.94 25.47
C THR A 55 -25.40 8.34 25.71
N THR A 56 -26.48 9.09 25.44
CA THR A 56 -27.85 8.68 25.73
C THR A 56 -28.37 7.67 24.70
N ARG A 57 -28.87 6.51 25.15
CA ARG A 57 -29.58 5.55 24.29
C ARG A 57 -30.94 6.14 23.89
N ARG A 58 -31.16 6.35 22.59
CA ARG A 58 -32.37 6.97 22.05
C ARG A 58 -33.34 5.95 21.46
N ASN A 59 -34.62 6.03 21.84
CA ASN A 59 -35.73 5.36 21.17
C ASN A 59 -36.09 6.10 19.85
N SER A 60 -37.19 5.72 19.19
CA SER A 60 -37.61 6.34 17.92
C SER A 60 -38.03 7.81 18.09
N ASP A 61 -38.75 8.11 19.16
CA ASP A 61 -39.34 9.43 19.43
C ASP A 61 -38.26 10.41 19.92
N ASP A 62 -37.30 9.91 20.72
CA ASP A 62 -36.08 10.63 21.09
C ASP A 62 -35.26 11.06 19.87
N GLN A 63 -35.23 10.25 18.79
CA GLN A 63 -34.54 10.59 17.54
C GLN A 63 -35.29 11.68 16.74
N ALA A 64 -36.62 11.69 16.77
CA ALA A 64 -37.43 12.74 16.16
C ALA A 64 -37.28 14.08 16.90
N MET A 65 -37.30 14.05 18.23
CA MET A 65 -37.04 15.22 19.09
C MET A 65 -35.60 15.76 18.90
N LEU A 66 -34.61 14.87 18.80
CA LEU A 66 -33.25 15.25 18.45
C LEU A 66 -33.18 15.89 17.05
N ALA A 67 -33.80 15.31 16.02
CA ALA A 67 -33.77 15.87 14.67
C ALA A 67 -34.38 17.29 14.63
N THR A 68 -35.51 17.50 15.30
CA THR A 68 -36.15 18.81 15.46
C THR A 68 -35.24 19.81 16.18
N THR A 69 -34.58 19.37 17.26
CA THR A 69 -33.60 20.17 18.03
C THR A 69 -32.40 20.57 17.16
N LEU A 70 -31.88 19.65 16.34
CA LEU A 70 -30.75 19.90 15.44
C LEU A 70 -31.13 20.87 14.32
N ARG A 71 -32.34 20.78 13.74
CA ARG A 71 -32.85 21.78 12.77
C ARG A 71 -32.98 23.16 13.40
N ALA A 72 -33.56 23.24 14.59
CA ALA A 72 -33.68 24.49 15.35
C ALA A 72 -32.30 25.10 15.66
N LEU A 73 -31.30 24.29 16.00
CA LEU A 73 -29.90 24.72 16.15
C LEU A 73 -29.30 25.20 14.81
N SER A 74 -29.61 24.52 13.70
CA SER A 74 -29.12 24.84 12.35
C SER A 74 -29.62 26.21 11.85
N GLU A 75 -30.87 26.56 12.15
CA GLU A 75 -31.40 27.90 11.90
C GLU A 75 -30.82 28.94 12.89
N ALA A 76 -30.48 28.53 14.11
CA ALA A 76 -29.97 29.40 15.18
C ALA A 76 -28.44 29.57 15.21
N VAL A 77 -27.67 29.03 14.26
CA VAL A 77 -26.18 29.03 14.26
C VAL A 77 -25.58 30.42 14.49
N SER A 78 -26.17 31.49 13.96
CA SER A 78 -25.74 32.89 14.18
C SER A 78 -25.77 33.36 15.64
N LYS A 79 -26.39 32.60 16.54
CA LYS A 79 -26.45 32.84 17.99
C LYS A 79 -25.50 31.94 18.77
N ILE A 80 -24.91 30.92 18.15
CA ILE A 80 -23.93 30.05 18.79
C ILE A 80 -22.62 30.82 19.00
N ASP A 81 -22.02 30.69 20.18
CA ASP A 81 -20.82 31.41 20.58
C ASP A 81 -19.83 30.40 21.22
N ILE A 82 -18.58 30.46 20.80
CA ILE A 82 -17.55 29.47 21.20
C ILE A 82 -17.23 29.53 22.70
N MET A 83 -17.39 30.70 23.34
CA MET A 83 -17.09 30.86 24.77
C MET A 83 -18.25 30.39 25.65
N TYR A 84 -19.48 30.79 25.32
CA TYR A 84 -20.65 30.51 26.15
C TYR A 84 -21.24 29.12 25.88
N HIS A 85 -21.17 28.62 24.64
CA HIS A 85 -21.79 27.35 24.24
C HIS A 85 -20.78 26.21 24.03
N HIS A 86 -19.61 26.28 24.67
CA HIS A 86 -18.57 25.25 24.56
C HIS A 86 -19.09 23.83 24.86
N ALA A 87 -19.91 23.64 25.90
CA ALA A 87 -20.47 22.33 26.24
C ALA A 87 -21.40 21.78 25.15
N LEU A 88 -22.23 22.64 24.55
CA LEU A 88 -23.13 22.26 23.46
C LEU A 88 -22.34 21.91 22.19
N LEU A 89 -21.37 22.74 21.83
CA LEU A 89 -20.46 22.49 20.71
C LEU A 89 -19.68 21.19 20.90
N HIS A 90 -19.17 20.93 22.11
CA HIS A 90 -18.50 19.68 22.44
C HIS A 90 -19.42 18.47 22.21
N ASN A 91 -20.66 18.50 22.73
CA ASN A 91 -21.62 17.42 22.53
C ASN A 91 -21.93 17.19 21.05
N ILE A 92 -22.15 18.27 20.26
CA ILE A 92 -22.37 18.21 18.81
C ILE A 92 -21.17 17.55 18.10
N PHE A 93 -19.95 17.98 18.41
CA PHE A 93 -18.73 17.47 17.75
C PHE A 93 -18.33 16.05 18.19
N THR A 94 -18.87 15.53 19.31
CA THR A 94 -18.70 14.12 19.72
C THR A 94 -19.82 13.19 19.22
N MET A 95 -20.86 13.71 18.56
CA MET A 95 -21.88 12.87 17.94
C MET A 95 -21.29 12.00 16.82
N SER A 96 -21.74 10.74 16.74
CA SER A 96 -21.36 9.85 15.64
C SER A 96 -22.57 9.48 14.78
N ILE A 97 -22.48 9.78 13.48
CA ILE A 97 -23.58 9.63 12.50
C ILE A 97 -24.06 8.18 12.37
N TRP A 98 -23.20 7.21 12.66
CA TRP A 98 -23.46 5.78 12.53
C TRP A 98 -24.61 5.27 13.41
N TYR A 99 -24.86 5.91 14.55
CA TYR A 99 -25.90 5.53 15.52
C TYR A 99 -27.30 6.04 15.15
N TYR A 100 -27.43 6.94 14.18
CA TYR A 100 -28.69 7.67 13.92
C TYR A 100 -29.40 7.20 12.66
N ASN A 101 -30.72 7.44 12.61
CA ASN A 101 -31.53 7.24 11.41
C ASN A 101 -31.14 8.26 10.31
N ARG A 102 -31.79 8.16 9.12
CA ARG A 102 -31.50 9.06 7.99
C ARG A 102 -31.82 10.53 8.29
N ASP A 103 -32.97 10.79 8.89
CA ASP A 103 -33.51 12.13 9.16
C ASP A 103 -32.67 12.91 10.17
N THR A 104 -32.27 12.25 11.27
CA THR A 104 -31.34 12.80 12.26
C THR A 104 -29.94 13.04 11.68
N ARG A 105 -29.45 12.16 10.78
CA ARG A 105 -28.17 12.38 10.07
C ARG A 105 -28.23 13.63 9.20
N ASP A 106 -29.28 13.76 8.37
CA ASP A 106 -29.47 14.92 7.50
C ASP A 106 -29.52 16.23 8.31
N ALA A 107 -30.25 16.25 9.44
CA ALA A 107 -30.33 17.41 10.33
C ALA A 107 -29.00 17.76 11.02
N LEU A 108 -28.21 16.75 11.43
CA LEU A 108 -26.88 16.97 12.02
C LEU A 108 -25.89 17.50 10.98
N LEU A 109 -25.92 16.97 9.75
CA LEU A 109 -25.00 17.38 8.69
C LEU A 109 -25.30 18.81 8.20
N ASP A 110 -26.57 19.18 8.03
CA ASP A 110 -26.96 20.57 7.72
C ASP A 110 -26.47 21.56 8.79
N LEU A 111 -26.59 21.21 10.08
CA LEU A 111 -26.05 21.99 11.19
C LEU A 111 -24.52 22.15 11.08
N ILE A 112 -23.77 21.08 10.81
CA ILE A 112 -22.30 21.14 10.65
C ILE A 112 -21.89 21.98 9.44
N ILE A 113 -22.60 21.85 8.32
CA ILE A 113 -22.36 22.64 7.10
C ILE A 113 -22.55 24.14 7.41
N ARG A 114 -23.68 24.53 8.02
CA ARG A 114 -23.95 25.93 8.38
C ARG A 114 -22.98 26.49 9.41
N LEU A 115 -22.64 25.69 10.44
CA LEU A 115 -21.68 26.09 11.47
C LEU A 115 -20.30 26.38 10.87
N SER A 116 -19.85 25.57 9.91
CA SER A 116 -18.58 25.79 9.19
C SER A 116 -18.56 27.07 8.34
N ALA A 117 -19.74 27.51 7.86
CA ALA A 117 -19.89 28.68 6.99
C ALA A 117 -20.06 30.00 7.76
N VAL A 118 -20.41 29.96 9.04
CA VAL A 118 -20.69 31.17 9.84
C VAL A 118 -19.43 31.82 10.40
N ALA A 119 -18.41 31.04 10.79
CA ALA A 119 -17.12 31.59 11.24
C ALA A 119 -15.97 30.57 11.12
N ASP A 120 -14.82 31.04 10.65
CA ASP A 120 -13.58 30.25 10.49
C ASP A 120 -13.16 29.50 11.77
N GLN A 121 -13.54 30.01 12.95
CA GLN A 121 -13.23 29.44 14.27
C GLN A 121 -13.92 28.09 14.56
N TYR A 122 -14.90 27.68 13.74
CA TYR A 122 -15.56 26.37 13.85
C TYR A 122 -15.18 25.41 12.73
N LEU A 123 -14.51 25.90 11.67
CA LEU A 123 -14.26 25.14 10.45
C LEU A 123 -13.42 23.89 10.72
N ARG A 124 -12.40 24.00 11.58
CA ARG A 124 -11.51 22.88 11.92
C ARG A 124 -12.27 21.78 12.65
N GLU A 125 -13.11 22.15 13.61
CA GLU A 125 -13.86 21.27 14.49
C GLU A 125 -14.97 20.56 13.71
N CYS A 126 -15.66 21.29 12.82
CA CYS A 126 -16.63 20.73 11.87
C CYS A 126 -15.98 19.68 10.95
N LEU A 127 -14.86 20.02 10.30
CA LEU A 127 -14.14 19.10 9.42
C LEU A 127 -13.55 17.91 10.20
N GLN A 128 -13.07 18.11 11.43
CA GLN A 128 -12.56 17.03 12.28
C GLN A 128 -13.68 16.07 12.70
N MET A 129 -14.87 16.56 13.04
CA MET A 129 -16.04 15.73 13.34
C MET A 129 -16.42 14.85 12.14
N LEU A 130 -16.44 15.40 10.93
CA LEU A 130 -16.72 14.65 9.71
C LEU A 130 -15.65 13.58 9.43
N VAL A 131 -14.37 13.92 9.52
CA VAL A 131 -13.25 12.96 9.33
C VAL A 131 -13.22 11.88 10.41
N ASN A 132 -13.57 12.20 11.67
CA ASN A 132 -13.70 11.21 12.74
C ASN A 132 -14.79 10.17 12.46
N ASN A 133 -15.79 10.51 11.63
CA ASN A 133 -16.87 9.61 11.24
C ASN A 133 -16.56 8.79 9.96
N PHE A 134 -15.37 8.91 9.35
CA PHE A 134 -14.94 8.01 8.25
C PHE A 134 -14.85 6.55 8.70
N THR A 135 -14.57 6.33 9.99
CA THR A 135 -14.56 5.02 10.62
C THR A 135 -15.81 4.83 11.50
N PRO A 136 -16.50 3.69 11.43
CA PRO A 136 -17.55 3.35 12.40
C PRO A 136 -16.97 3.20 13.83
N PRO A 137 -17.69 3.65 14.88
CA PRO A 137 -17.29 3.43 16.27
C PRO A 137 -17.02 1.97 16.62
N GLY A 138 -16.02 1.72 17.47
CA GLY A 138 -15.58 0.37 17.86
C GLY A 138 -16.68 -0.64 18.24
N PRO A 139 -17.71 -0.28 19.03
CA PRO A 139 -18.82 -1.18 19.35
C PRO A 139 -19.67 -1.63 18.14
N LEU A 140 -19.68 -0.84 17.06
CA LEU A 140 -20.36 -1.16 15.80
C LEU A 140 -19.48 -1.98 14.85
N VAL A 141 -18.15 -1.87 14.92
CA VAL A 141 -17.22 -2.63 14.07
C VAL A 141 -17.51 -4.14 14.15
N SER A 142 -17.59 -4.71 15.35
CA SER A 142 -17.89 -6.13 15.57
C SER A 142 -19.34 -6.53 15.21
N GLN A 143 -20.22 -5.57 14.94
CA GLN A 143 -21.57 -5.81 14.43
C GLN A 143 -21.63 -5.68 12.90
N MET A 144 -20.78 -4.82 12.31
CA MET A 144 -20.64 -4.65 10.87
C MET A 144 -20.03 -5.87 10.19
N GLU A 145 -19.12 -6.59 10.87
CA GLU A 145 -18.61 -7.90 10.44
C GLU A 145 -19.69 -8.99 10.32
N LYS A 146 -20.92 -8.75 10.82
CA LYS A 146 -21.98 -9.77 10.90
C LYS A 146 -23.33 -9.38 10.29
N LEU A 147 -23.77 -8.12 10.39
CA LEU A 147 -25.19 -7.77 10.20
C LEU A 147 -25.50 -6.39 9.58
N VAL A 148 -24.53 -5.56 9.21
CA VAL A 148 -24.83 -4.26 8.58
C VAL A 148 -24.87 -4.39 7.06
N SER A 149 -26.04 -4.13 6.48
CA SER A 149 -26.23 -4.01 5.03
C SER A 149 -25.27 -2.96 4.45
N ASP A 150 -24.49 -3.36 3.44
CA ASP A 150 -23.53 -2.54 2.72
C ASP A 150 -24.13 -1.21 2.21
N ASP A 151 -25.43 -1.21 1.91
CA ASP A 151 -26.24 -0.04 1.54
C ASP A 151 -26.20 1.10 2.59
N LYS A 152 -26.30 0.79 3.89
CA LYS A 152 -26.27 1.82 4.96
C LYS A 152 -24.90 2.51 5.00
N ARG A 153 -23.84 1.73 4.79
CA ARG A 153 -22.45 2.18 4.79
C ARG A 153 -22.19 3.12 3.61
N LYS A 154 -22.64 2.73 2.41
CA LYS A 154 -22.63 3.55 1.20
C LYS A 154 -23.45 4.83 1.34
N GLU A 155 -24.64 4.77 1.94
CA GLU A 155 -25.46 5.97 2.22
C GLU A 155 -24.73 6.95 3.14
N ILE A 156 -24.12 6.46 4.24
CA ILE A 156 -23.35 7.29 5.18
C ILE A 156 -22.16 7.97 4.48
N TYR A 157 -21.41 7.24 3.67
CA TYR A 157 -20.28 7.81 2.92
C TYR A 157 -20.76 8.86 1.90
N SER A 158 -21.84 8.60 1.16
CA SER A 158 -22.43 9.59 0.25
C SER A 158 -22.82 10.88 0.98
N GLN A 159 -23.47 10.79 2.15
CA GLN A 159 -23.84 11.95 2.97
C GLN A 159 -22.60 12.73 3.48
N LEU A 160 -21.54 12.02 3.90
CA LEU A 160 -20.28 12.63 4.33
C LEU A 160 -19.57 13.35 3.17
N HIS A 161 -19.49 12.72 2.00
CA HIS A 161 -18.86 13.29 0.80
C HIS A 161 -19.60 14.54 0.33
N GLU A 162 -20.93 14.49 0.26
CA GLU A 162 -21.77 15.63 -0.11
C GLU A 162 -21.60 16.80 0.88
N SER A 163 -21.55 16.50 2.19
CA SER A 163 -21.31 17.51 3.23
C SER A 163 -19.93 18.17 3.10
N LEU A 164 -18.87 17.37 2.93
CA LEU A 164 -17.51 17.88 2.75
C LEU A 164 -17.35 18.69 1.44
N LYS A 165 -18.08 18.31 0.39
CA LYS A 165 -18.17 19.06 -0.87
C LYS A 165 -18.86 20.41 -0.66
N MET A 166 -20.04 20.44 -0.04
CA MET A 166 -20.78 21.67 0.27
C MET A 166 -19.96 22.66 1.11
N ILE A 167 -19.23 22.18 2.13
CA ILE A 167 -18.32 23.00 2.93
C ILE A 167 -17.16 23.52 2.08
N SER A 168 -16.59 22.69 1.19
CA SER A 168 -15.47 23.06 0.32
C SER A 168 -15.83 24.08 -0.76
N ASP A 169 -17.04 24.02 -1.31
CA ASP A 169 -17.54 25.00 -2.27
C ASP A 169 -17.96 26.32 -1.59
N THR A 170 -18.41 26.28 -0.33
CA THR A 170 -18.81 27.46 0.46
C THR A 170 -17.60 28.19 1.07
N VAL A 171 -16.60 27.46 1.58
CA VAL A 171 -15.48 28.00 2.36
C VAL A 171 -14.16 27.68 1.65
N PRO A 172 -13.52 28.65 0.94
CA PRO A 172 -12.32 28.40 0.13
C PRO A 172 -11.10 27.87 0.90
N LEU A 173 -11.05 28.04 2.23
CA LEU A 173 -9.98 27.52 3.08
C LEU A 173 -10.16 26.04 3.44
N ALA A 174 -11.38 25.50 3.31
CA ALA A 174 -11.74 24.18 3.80
C ALA A 174 -10.93 23.03 3.18
N PRO A 175 -10.66 22.96 1.85
CA PRO A 175 -9.86 21.87 1.28
C PRO A 175 -8.45 21.78 1.88
N ARG A 176 -7.84 22.92 2.20
CA ARG A 176 -6.52 22.95 2.86
C ARG A 176 -6.60 22.46 4.31
N VAL A 177 -7.59 22.92 5.07
CA VAL A 177 -7.79 22.50 6.46
C VAL A 177 -8.15 21.02 6.54
N LEU A 178 -8.99 20.52 5.62
CA LEU A 178 -9.38 19.12 5.47
C LEU A 178 -8.17 18.25 5.16
N LYS A 179 -7.32 18.64 4.20
CA LYS A 179 -6.05 17.95 3.92
C LYS A 179 -5.16 17.85 5.17
N ASP A 180 -4.99 18.94 5.91
CA ASP A 180 -4.19 18.94 7.15
C ASP A 180 -4.79 18.04 8.25
N ILE A 181 -6.11 17.89 8.30
CA ILE A 181 -6.82 17.00 9.23
C ILE A 181 -6.67 15.54 8.80
N ILE A 182 -6.98 15.20 7.56
CA ILE A 182 -6.87 13.83 7.03
C ILE A 182 -5.44 13.29 7.22
N ASN A 183 -4.42 14.10 6.89
CA ASN A 183 -3.02 13.73 7.10
C ASN A 183 -2.66 13.38 8.55
N ARG A 184 -3.37 13.94 9.55
CA ARG A 184 -3.18 13.64 10.98
C ARG A 184 -4.03 12.48 11.47
N SER A 185 -5.18 12.27 10.84
CA SER A 185 -6.13 11.19 11.13
C SER A 185 -5.83 9.88 10.39
N MET A 186 -4.85 9.87 9.46
CA MET A 186 -4.40 8.67 8.76
C MET A 186 -4.16 7.50 9.73
N PRO A 187 -4.66 6.29 9.41
CA PRO A 187 -4.43 5.09 10.21
C PRO A 187 -2.95 4.78 10.39
N LYS A 188 -2.59 4.25 11.56
CA LYS A 188 -1.21 3.86 11.90
C LYS A 188 -1.10 2.33 11.91
N LEU A 189 0.10 1.78 11.75
CA LEU A 189 0.35 0.32 11.73
C LEU A 189 -0.38 -0.49 12.83
N PHE A 190 -0.51 0.06 14.04
CA PHE A 190 -1.18 -0.58 15.18
C PHE A 190 -2.73 -0.54 15.15
N ASP A 191 -3.35 0.25 14.27
CA ASP A 191 -4.81 0.28 14.10
C ASP A 191 -5.32 -1.07 13.56
N ASN A 192 -6.60 -1.38 13.82
CA ASN A 192 -7.22 -2.61 13.30
C ASN A 192 -7.56 -2.51 11.80
N LYS A 193 -7.68 -3.66 11.14
CA LYS A 193 -7.98 -3.76 9.69
C LYS A 193 -9.24 -2.98 9.31
N VAL A 194 -10.35 -3.15 10.02
CA VAL A 194 -11.62 -2.49 9.69
C VAL A 194 -11.51 -0.97 9.76
N LYS A 195 -10.79 -0.42 10.74
CA LYS A 195 -10.52 1.02 10.84
C LYS A 195 -9.69 1.52 9.66
N MET A 196 -8.60 0.82 9.32
CA MET A 196 -7.75 1.17 8.17
C MET A 196 -8.56 1.21 6.87
N VAL A 197 -9.26 0.11 6.58
CA VAL A 197 -10.07 -0.08 5.36
C VAL A 197 -11.17 0.97 5.28
N SER A 198 -12.00 1.11 6.32
CA SER A 198 -13.12 2.08 6.34
C SER A 198 -12.64 3.53 6.16
N PHE A 199 -11.52 3.89 6.81
CA PHE A 199 -10.98 5.24 6.70
C PHE A 199 -10.46 5.53 5.28
N VAL A 200 -9.68 4.62 4.71
CA VAL A 200 -9.10 4.79 3.36
C VAL A 200 -10.18 4.78 2.29
N GLU A 201 -11.21 3.94 2.42
CA GLU A 201 -12.34 3.89 1.49
C GLU A 201 -13.16 5.19 1.51
N CYS A 202 -13.55 5.66 2.71
CA CYS A 202 -14.26 6.94 2.84
C CYS A 202 -13.39 8.12 2.38
N MET A 203 -12.07 8.06 2.59
CA MET A 203 -11.14 9.09 2.14
C MET A 203 -10.97 9.11 0.62
N LEU A 204 -10.84 7.96 -0.05
CA LEU A 204 -10.68 7.90 -1.51
C LEU A 204 -11.96 8.32 -2.25
N GLY A 205 -13.14 8.10 -1.68
CA GLY A 205 -14.40 8.66 -2.23
C GLY A 205 -14.45 10.20 -2.28
N LEU A 206 -13.55 10.91 -1.60
CA LEU A 206 -13.39 12.37 -1.74
C LEU A 206 -12.70 12.80 -3.04
N ASP A 207 -12.10 11.88 -3.79
CA ASP A 207 -11.40 12.15 -5.05
C ASP A 207 -12.39 12.35 -6.22
N THR A 208 -13.45 13.09 -5.95
CA THR A 208 -14.54 13.42 -6.86
C THR A 208 -14.51 14.90 -7.22
N GLU A 209 -14.70 15.18 -8.52
CA GLU A 209 -14.81 16.52 -9.08
C GLU A 209 -13.68 17.49 -8.60
N ARG A 210 -14.07 18.72 -8.25
CA ARG A 210 -13.21 19.83 -7.84
C ARG A 210 -12.47 19.59 -6.51
N LEU A 211 -13.01 18.77 -5.61
CA LEU A 211 -12.34 18.47 -4.35
C LEU A 211 -11.15 17.53 -4.59
N GLY A 212 -11.34 16.50 -5.42
CA GLY A 212 -10.26 15.63 -5.90
C GLY A 212 -9.10 16.41 -6.53
N ASP A 213 -9.39 17.37 -7.41
CA ASP A 213 -8.34 18.21 -8.03
C ASP A 213 -7.49 19.00 -7.00
N LEU A 214 -8.00 19.29 -5.81
CA LEU A 214 -7.30 20.06 -4.77
C LEU A 214 -6.55 19.19 -3.76
N ILE A 215 -7.06 18.00 -3.43
CA ILE A 215 -6.49 17.14 -2.38
C ILE A 215 -6.12 15.73 -2.83
N GLY A 216 -6.73 15.19 -3.89
CA GLY A 216 -6.62 13.80 -4.36
C GLY A 216 -5.20 13.29 -4.52
N THR A 217 -4.31 14.06 -5.17
CA THR A 217 -2.87 13.76 -5.27
C THR A 217 -2.22 13.47 -3.90
N SER A 218 -2.61 14.23 -2.87
CA SER A 218 -2.09 14.07 -1.51
C SER A 218 -2.74 12.93 -0.75
N LEU A 219 -4.01 12.62 -1.04
CA LEU A 219 -4.70 11.46 -0.47
C LEU A 219 -4.07 10.18 -1.00
N LEU A 220 -3.88 10.10 -2.32
CA LEU A 220 -3.31 8.95 -2.98
C LEU A 220 -1.84 8.74 -2.61
N GLU A 221 -1.04 9.81 -2.47
CA GLU A 221 0.32 9.73 -1.91
C GLU A 221 0.31 9.11 -0.50
N LYS A 222 -0.63 9.50 0.38
CA LYS A 222 -0.76 8.94 1.73
C LYS A 222 -1.24 7.50 1.76
N VAL A 223 -2.07 7.07 0.81
CA VAL A 223 -2.46 5.66 0.68
C VAL A 223 -1.25 4.83 0.25
N VAL A 224 -0.50 5.26 -0.77
CA VAL A 224 0.67 4.51 -1.22
C VAL A 224 1.77 4.47 -0.16
N ASP A 225 2.02 5.57 0.57
CA ASP A 225 2.91 5.57 1.73
C ASP A 225 2.51 4.46 2.74
N LEU A 226 1.22 4.38 3.10
CA LEU A 226 0.70 3.37 4.05
C LEU A 226 0.77 1.94 3.50
N LEU A 227 0.45 1.74 2.22
CA LEU A 227 0.58 0.43 1.56
C LEU A 227 2.03 -0.04 1.60
N THR A 228 2.98 0.81 1.20
CA THR A 228 4.41 0.47 1.21
C THR A 228 4.94 0.29 2.64
N GLU A 229 4.48 1.06 3.63
CA GLU A 229 4.85 0.87 5.03
C GLU A 229 4.36 -0.48 5.59
N LEU A 230 3.15 -0.93 5.23
CA LEU A 230 2.68 -2.28 5.59
C LEU A 230 3.45 -3.37 4.85
N ASP A 231 3.66 -3.21 3.54
CA ASP A 231 4.25 -4.20 2.64
C ASP A 231 5.71 -4.56 2.99
N VAL A 232 6.52 -3.57 3.38
CA VAL A 232 7.91 -3.82 3.82
C VAL A 232 8.00 -4.56 5.16
N ASN A 233 6.93 -4.61 5.94
CA ASN A 233 6.84 -5.34 7.21
C ASN A 233 6.25 -6.76 7.05
N ILE A 234 5.94 -7.21 5.84
CA ILE A 234 5.48 -8.58 5.57
C ILE A 234 6.68 -9.45 5.18
N THR A 235 6.87 -10.59 5.84
CA THR A 235 7.84 -11.62 5.44
C THR A 235 7.19 -12.67 4.53
N TRP A 236 7.98 -13.51 3.86
CA TRP A 236 7.40 -14.60 3.06
C TRP A 236 6.86 -15.75 3.91
N GLU A 237 7.39 -15.93 5.13
CA GLU A 237 6.90 -16.92 6.10
C GLU A 237 5.47 -16.60 6.56
N ASP A 238 5.10 -15.30 6.59
CA ASP A 238 3.73 -14.84 6.92
C ASP A 238 2.67 -15.24 5.89
N ILE A 239 3.07 -15.59 4.66
CA ILE A 239 2.19 -15.75 3.51
C ILE A 239 2.21 -17.19 2.97
N LEU A 240 3.37 -17.85 3.00
CA LEU A 240 3.59 -19.18 2.44
C LEU A 240 2.99 -20.29 3.32
N GLN A 241 1.67 -20.46 3.23
CA GLN A 241 1.01 -21.69 3.69
C GLN A 241 1.43 -22.86 2.78
N GLU A 242 1.65 -24.06 3.33
CA GLU A 242 2.34 -25.18 2.64
C GLU A 242 1.76 -25.54 1.25
N GLU A 243 0.47 -25.31 1.03
CA GLU A 243 -0.22 -25.54 -0.24
C GLU A 243 0.19 -24.59 -1.38
N HIS A 244 0.60 -23.34 -1.07
CA HIS A 244 0.93 -22.31 -2.07
C HIS A 244 2.26 -22.56 -2.81
N SER A 245 3.09 -23.49 -2.32
CA SER A 245 4.34 -23.89 -2.98
C SER A 245 4.12 -24.58 -4.34
N LYS A 246 2.94 -25.15 -4.59
CA LYS A 246 2.63 -25.92 -5.81
C LYS A 246 2.25 -24.99 -6.97
N GLY A 247 3.25 -24.54 -7.72
CA GLY A 247 3.07 -23.80 -8.98
C GLY A 247 3.93 -22.55 -9.12
N ILE A 248 4.63 -22.16 -8.05
CA ILE A 248 5.73 -21.17 -8.08
C ILE A 248 6.96 -21.85 -8.68
N PHE A 249 7.62 -21.20 -9.63
CA PHE A 249 8.80 -21.75 -10.31
C PHE A 249 10.08 -21.56 -9.49
N GLU A 250 11.10 -22.39 -9.73
CA GLU A 250 12.37 -22.30 -8.99
C GLU A 250 13.03 -20.92 -9.13
N MET A 251 12.96 -20.28 -10.30
CA MET A 251 13.46 -18.90 -10.51
C MET A 251 12.74 -17.84 -9.66
N GLU A 252 11.49 -18.11 -9.26
CA GLU A 252 10.66 -17.24 -8.42
C GLU A 252 10.93 -17.55 -6.94
N LEU A 253 11.28 -18.80 -6.62
CA LEU A 253 11.62 -19.26 -5.27
C LEU A 253 13.04 -18.86 -4.83
N GLU A 254 13.97 -18.67 -5.78
CA GLU A 254 15.35 -18.21 -5.47
C GLU A 254 15.40 -16.77 -4.94
N ASP A 255 14.47 -15.90 -5.34
CA ASP A 255 14.31 -14.54 -4.81
C ASP A 255 13.66 -14.56 -3.40
N LEU A 256 12.87 -15.61 -3.07
CA LEU A 256 12.25 -15.79 -1.75
C LEU A 256 13.25 -16.21 -0.66
N ALA A 257 14.35 -16.87 -1.03
CA ALA A 257 15.31 -17.47 -0.10
C ALA A 257 16.42 -16.51 0.40
N GLY A 258 16.43 -15.24 -0.06
CA GLY A 258 17.57 -14.32 0.11
C GLY A 258 17.75 -13.70 1.51
N ASP A 259 16.72 -13.66 2.34
CA ASP A 259 16.70 -12.87 3.60
C ASP A 259 17.05 -13.69 4.87
N VAL A 260 17.48 -14.96 4.74
CA VAL A 260 17.79 -15.84 5.88
C VAL A 260 19.20 -15.58 6.43
N ASP A 261 19.38 -14.41 7.04
CA ASP A 261 20.65 -13.99 7.62
C ASP A 261 20.94 -14.78 8.91
N LYS A 262 21.80 -15.81 8.81
CA LYS A 262 22.13 -16.74 9.92
C LYS A 262 22.98 -16.14 11.04
N PHE A 263 22.88 -14.84 11.34
CA PHE A 263 23.51 -14.19 12.49
C PHE A 263 22.79 -12.88 12.90
N GLY A 264 21.81 -12.97 13.80
CA GLY A 264 21.23 -11.78 14.41
C GLY A 264 20.18 -12.05 15.49
N GLN A 265 20.53 -11.86 16.76
CA GLN A 265 19.51 -11.55 17.78
C GLN A 265 19.11 -10.09 17.60
N GLU A 266 18.18 -9.82 16.69
CA GLU A 266 17.39 -8.59 16.74
C GLU A 266 16.13 -8.84 17.58
N THR A 267 15.67 -7.81 18.28
CA THR A 267 14.49 -7.92 19.14
C THR A 267 13.25 -7.86 18.27
N GLU A 268 12.80 -9.02 17.79
CA GLU A 268 11.48 -9.17 17.17
C GLU A 268 10.41 -8.63 18.13
N VAL A 269 9.92 -7.44 17.83
CA VAL A 269 8.62 -7.01 18.34
C VAL A 269 7.61 -7.86 17.58
N LEU A 270 7.10 -8.88 18.26
CA LEU A 270 6.31 -10.00 17.72
C LEU A 270 4.96 -9.54 17.15
N PHE A 271 4.98 -8.78 16.05
CA PHE A 271 3.87 -8.70 15.11
C PHE A 271 3.79 -10.04 14.40
N GLY A 272 2.74 -10.83 14.64
CA GLY A 272 2.44 -11.96 13.75
C GLY A 272 2.14 -11.38 12.36
N GLY A 273 3.06 -11.53 11.40
CA GLY A 273 3.08 -10.71 10.18
C GLY A 273 1.94 -11.02 9.21
N ASN A 274 1.23 -12.15 9.39
CA ASN A 274 -0.10 -12.37 8.81
C ASN A 274 -1.04 -11.17 9.05
N VAL A 275 -0.96 -10.49 10.20
CA VAL A 275 -1.77 -9.28 10.49
C VAL A 275 -1.43 -8.11 9.55
N CYS A 276 -0.17 -7.95 9.15
CA CYS A 276 0.24 -6.94 8.17
C CYS A 276 -0.25 -7.32 6.76
N ALA A 277 -0.17 -8.60 6.39
CA ALA A 277 -0.69 -9.12 5.13
C ALA A 277 -2.23 -8.94 5.03
N GLU A 278 -2.99 -9.34 6.05
CA GLU A 278 -4.45 -9.18 6.09
C GLU A 278 -4.89 -7.71 6.00
N LYS A 279 -4.16 -6.79 6.65
CA LYS A 279 -4.41 -5.34 6.56
C LYS A 279 -4.14 -4.81 5.16
N LEU A 280 -3.00 -5.19 4.58
CA LEU A 280 -2.61 -4.77 3.24
C LEU A 280 -3.59 -5.29 2.19
N ASP A 281 -4.03 -6.55 2.29
CA ASP A 281 -5.00 -7.19 1.41
C ASP A 281 -6.32 -6.41 1.34
N GLY A 282 -6.89 -6.06 2.51
CA GLY A 282 -8.11 -5.24 2.58
C GLY A 282 -7.93 -3.82 2.01
N LEU A 283 -6.75 -3.21 2.16
CA LEU A 283 -6.45 -1.91 1.55
C LEU A 283 -6.24 -2.01 0.03
N MET A 284 -5.62 -3.10 -0.46
CA MET A 284 -5.47 -3.37 -1.88
C MET A 284 -6.83 -3.57 -2.57
N VAL A 285 -7.79 -4.23 -1.91
CA VAL A 285 -9.19 -4.32 -2.38
C VAL A 285 -9.79 -2.91 -2.59
N VAL A 286 -9.72 -2.04 -1.58
CA VAL A 286 -10.26 -0.67 -1.65
C VAL A 286 -9.61 0.16 -2.76
N VAL A 287 -8.28 0.07 -2.93
CA VAL A 287 -7.57 0.82 -3.97
C VAL A 287 -7.89 0.30 -5.37
N CYS A 288 -8.04 -1.01 -5.55
CA CYS A 288 -8.50 -1.59 -6.82
C CYS A 288 -9.94 -1.15 -7.14
N GLU A 289 -10.84 -1.10 -6.15
CA GLU A 289 -12.21 -0.63 -6.34
C GLU A 289 -12.26 0.87 -6.70
N HIS A 290 -11.43 1.70 -6.07
CA HIS A 290 -11.25 3.10 -6.44
C HIS A 290 -10.77 3.27 -7.88
N LEU A 291 -9.70 2.56 -8.28
CA LEU A 291 -9.15 2.64 -9.62
C LEU A 291 -10.12 2.14 -10.70
N LYS A 292 -10.90 1.10 -10.39
CA LYS A 292 -11.96 0.61 -11.26
C LYS A 292 -13.06 1.65 -11.44
N SER A 293 -13.52 2.28 -10.35
CA SER A 293 -14.46 3.39 -10.42
C SER A 293 -13.90 4.55 -11.24
N CYS A 294 -12.61 4.89 -11.10
CA CYS A 294 -11.98 5.93 -11.91
C CYS A 294 -11.94 5.59 -13.41
N ALA A 295 -11.85 4.31 -13.79
CA ALA A 295 -11.96 3.86 -15.17
C ALA A 295 -13.41 3.98 -15.69
N GLU A 296 -14.38 3.53 -14.90
CA GLU A 296 -15.81 3.62 -15.22
C GLU A 296 -16.29 5.09 -15.39
N HIS A 297 -15.72 6.03 -14.64
CA HIS A 297 -15.99 7.47 -14.74
C HIS A 297 -15.05 8.25 -15.69
N GLY A 298 -14.10 7.58 -16.34
CA GLY A 298 -13.19 8.18 -17.34
C GLY A 298 -12.08 9.08 -16.79
N CYS A 299 -11.83 9.09 -15.48
CA CYS A 299 -10.73 9.85 -14.86
C CYS A 299 -9.43 9.06 -14.69
N LEU A 300 -9.43 7.73 -14.85
CA LEU A 300 -8.27 6.83 -14.67
C LEU A 300 -6.91 7.39 -15.16
N LYS A 301 -6.88 8.09 -16.30
CA LYS A 301 -5.62 8.65 -16.84
C LYS A 301 -4.98 9.70 -15.91
N ARG A 302 -5.77 10.59 -15.30
CA ARG A 302 -5.31 11.61 -14.33
C ARG A 302 -4.72 10.92 -13.10
N GLU A 303 -5.46 9.95 -12.55
CA GLU A 303 -5.10 9.17 -11.38
C GLU A 303 -3.85 8.32 -11.63
N PHE A 304 -3.71 7.75 -12.84
CA PHE A 304 -2.51 7.04 -13.28
C PHE A 304 -1.28 7.95 -13.42
N ASP A 305 -1.44 9.19 -13.93
CA ASP A 305 -0.33 10.15 -14.02
C ASP A 305 0.14 10.63 -12.62
N ILE A 306 -0.79 10.75 -11.67
CA ILE A 306 -0.51 10.93 -10.24
C ILE A 306 0.24 9.71 -9.68
N LEU A 307 -0.29 8.49 -9.89
CA LEU A 307 0.33 7.25 -9.40
C LEU A 307 1.75 7.04 -9.95
N LYS A 308 2.02 7.30 -11.24
CA LYS A 308 3.39 7.26 -11.80
C LYS A 308 4.35 8.17 -11.05
N THR A 309 3.88 9.36 -10.66
CA THR A 309 4.68 10.35 -9.92
C THR A 309 5.01 9.85 -8.51
N ILE A 310 4.00 9.30 -7.82
CA ILE A 310 4.15 8.68 -6.49
C ILE A 310 5.07 7.46 -6.58
N PHE A 311 4.83 6.55 -7.52
CA PHE A 311 5.61 5.33 -7.76
C PHE A 311 7.10 5.63 -7.96
N ARG A 312 7.45 6.63 -8.78
CA ARG A 312 8.85 7.05 -8.99
C ARG A 312 9.55 7.47 -7.69
N LYS A 313 8.80 8.11 -6.79
CA LYS A 313 9.29 8.71 -5.55
C LYS A 313 9.35 7.70 -4.40
N GLY A 314 8.30 6.89 -4.22
CA GLY A 314 8.05 6.09 -3.02
C GLY A 314 8.11 4.57 -3.21
N VAL A 315 7.90 4.02 -4.41
CA VAL A 315 7.80 2.56 -4.62
C VAL A 315 8.97 2.00 -5.42
N LEU A 316 9.39 2.68 -6.49
CA LEU A 316 10.41 2.21 -7.43
C LEU A 316 11.73 1.80 -6.76
N LYS A 317 12.11 2.41 -5.62
CA LYS A 317 13.40 2.14 -4.95
C LYS A 317 13.28 1.25 -3.71
N VAL A 318 12.09 0.77 -3.38
CA VAL A 318 11.85 0.01 -2.15
C VAL A 318 12.06 -1.47 -2.42
N HIS A 319 13.18 -2.00 -1.89
CA HIS A 319 13.68 -3.34 -2.22
C HIS A 319 12.93 -4.50 -1.54
N LYS A 320 12.06 -4.22 -0.55
CA LYS A 320 11.32 -5.24 0.20
C LYS A 320 9.79 -5.23 -0.04
N SER A 321 9.31 -4.38 -0.94
CA SER A 321 7.89 -4.28 -1.32
C SER A 321 7.48 -5.45 -2.22
N LYS A 322 6.42 -6.18 -1.86
CA LYS A 322 5.93 -7.38 -2.55
C LYS A 322 4.61 -7.14 -3.27
N PHE A 323 3.77 -6.23 -2.75
CA PHE A 323 2.39 -6.06 -3.22
C PHE A 323 2.01 -4.62 -3.58
N ALA A 324 2.61 -3.60 -2.96
CA ALA A 324 2.20 -2.20 -3.18
C ALA A 324 2.35 -1.77 -4.64
N GLN A 325 3.33 -2.31 -5.36
CA GLN A 325 3.52 -2.11 -6.79
C GLN A 325 2.36 -2.59 -7.67
N PHE A 326 1.54 -3.54 -7.20
CA PHE A 326 0.42 -4.08 -7.98
C PHE A 326 -0.71 -3.06 -8.20
N ILE A 327 -0.75 -1.95 -7.46
CA ILE A 327 -1.66 -0.83 -7.79
C ILE A 327 -1.37 -0.26 -9.19
N MET A 328 -0.08 -0.18 -9.58
CA MET A 328 0.32 0.24 -10.93
C MET A 328 -0.03 -0.81 -11.96
N PHE A 329 0.22 -2.09 -11.65
CA PHE A 329 -0.13 -3.22 -12.52
C PHE A 329 -1.63 -3.24 -12.82
N TYR A 330 -2.47 -3.09 -11.79
CA TYR A 330 -3.92 -3.08 -11.93
C TYR A 330 -4.43 -1.84 -12.69
N ALA A 331 -3.94 -0.64 -12.38
CA ALA A 331 -4.26 0.57 -13.13
C ALA A 331 -3.92 0.45 -14.63
N CYS A 332 -2.80 -0.20 -14.95
CA CYS A 332 -2.42 -0.51 -16.33
C CYS A 332 -3.34 -1.54 -17.00
N SER A 333 -3.90 -2.48 -16.24
CA SER A 333 -4.79 -3.53 -16.75
C SER A 333 -6.19 -3.03 -17.12
N LEU A 334 -6.61 -1.91 -16.52
CA LEU A 334 -7.86 -1.22 -16.82
C LEU A 334 -7.82 -0.44 -18.15
N ASP A 335 -6.64 0.05 -18.53
CA ASP A 335 -6.39 0.68 -19.84
C ASP A 335 -5.03 0.22 -20.40
N PRO A 336 -4.99 -0.95 -21.06
CA PRO A 336 -3.75 -1.51 -21.61
C PRO A 336 -3.12 -0.68 -22.72
N GLU A 337 -3.93 0.02 -23.52
CA GLU A 337 -3.47 0.76 -24.70
C GLU A 337 -2.78 2.07 -24.32
N ILE A 338 -3.31 2.80 -23.33
CA ILE A 338 -2.75 4.07 -22.87
C ILE A 338 -1.91 3.87 -21.62
N CYS A 339 -2.50 3.45 -20.50
CA CYS A 339 -1.80 3.33 -19.22
C CYS A 339 -0.77 2.20 -19.24
N GLY A 340 -1.13 1.03 -19.78
CA GLY A 340 -0.24 -0.12 -19.86
C GLY A 340 1.01 0.11 -20.73
N LEU A 341 0.86 0.75 -21.89
CA LEU A 341 1.97 1.14 -22.75
C LEU A 341 2.81 2.26 -22.13
N ASP A 342 2.18 3.30 -21.58
CA ASP A 342 2.86 4.44 -20.95
C ASP A 342 3.70 3.99 -19.75
N PHE A 343 3.23 3.05 -18.92
CA PHE A 343 4.05 2.49 -17.83
C PHE A 343 5.30 1.75 -18.34
N ALA A 344 5.16 0.91 -19.37
CA ALA A 344 6.31 0.21 -19.96
C ALA A 344 7.33 1.19 -20.58
N LEU A 345 6.84 2.24 -21.26
CA LEU A 345 7.68 3.31 -21.81
C LEU A 345 8.37 4.11 -20.69
N PHE A 346 7.65 4.50 -19.65
CA PHE A 346 8.13 5.24 -18.48
C PHE A 346 9.26 4.52 -17.75
N LEU A 347 9.10 3.22 -17.46
CA LEU A 347 10.14 2.40 -16.85
C LEU A 347 11.38 2.28 -17.76
N THR A 348 11.17 2.02 -19.06
CA THR A 348 12.27 1.94 -20.05
C THR A 348 13.02 3.26 -20.18
N ASP A 349 12.30 4.38 -20.06
CA ASP A 349 12.87 5.72 -20.08
C ASP A 349 13.74 6.01 -18.84
N ILE A 350 13.33 5.59 -17.64
CA ILE A 350 14.15 5.68 -16.42
C ILE A 350 15.43 4.87 -16.62
N PHE A 351 15.31 3.62 -17.04
CA PHE A 351 16.45 2.72 -17.28
C PHE A 351 17.46 3.29 -18.30
N THR A 352 16.99 3.89 -19.39
CA THR A 352 17.84 4.37 -20.49
C THR A 352 18.47 5.75 -20.23
N LYS A 353 17.81 6.64 -19.50
CA LYS A 353 18.33 7.97 -19.13
C LYS A 353 19.53 7.82 -18.18
N LYS A 354 20.57 8.64 -18.36
CA LYS A 354 21.82 8.58 -17.56
C LYS A 354 21.81 9.55 -16.38
N GLU A 355 20.83 10.45 -16.38
CA GLU A 355 20.55 11.46 -15.37
C GLU A 355 19.93 10.82 -14.11
N ASP A 356 19.28 9.67 -14.27
CA ASP A 356 18.76 8.86 -13.17
C ASP A 356 19.88 8.04 -12.49
N ASP A 357 19.78 7.86 -11.18
CA ASP A 357 20.77 7.14 -10.38
C ASP A 357 20.79 5.63 -10.66
N ALA A 358 21.92 4.99 -10.36
CA ALA A 358 22.14 3.58 -10.68
C ALA A 358 21.09 2.64 -10.04
N ILE A 359 20.58 2.96 -8.84
CA ILE A 359 19.56 2.17 -8.13
C ILE A 359 18.21 2.29 -8.84
N ALA A 360 17.77 3.52 -9.16
CA ALA A 360 16.56 3.74 -9.96
C ALA A 360 16.60 2.99 -11.29
N ARG A 361 17.75 3.00 -11.96
CA ARG A 361 17.97 2.36 -13.27
C ARG A 361 18.03 0.84 -13.18
N MET A 362 18.56 0.28 -12.09
CA MET A 362 18.51 -1.16 -11.79
C MET A 362 17.07 -1.61 -11.59
N SER A 363 16.37 -0.97 -10.66
CA SER A 363 15.01 -1.33 -10.32
C SER A 363 14.09 -1.16 -11.54
N ALA A 364 14.24 -0.08 -12.30
CA ALA A 364 13.45 0.12 -13.52
C ALA A 364 13.61 -1.03 -14.54
N VAL A 365 14.81 -1.62 -14.72
CA VAL A 365 14.97 -2.75 -15.66
C VAL A 365 14.39 -4.05 -15.10
N SER A 366 14.47 -4.29 -13.78
CA SER A 366 13.74 -5.37 -13.10
C SER A 366 12.22 -5.24 -13.25
N TYR A 367 11.68 -4.03 -13.02
CA TYR A 367 10.27 -3.73 -13.24
C TYR A 367 9.85 -3.94 -14.69
N VAL A 368 10.64 -3.51 -15.69
CA VAL A 368 10.35 -3.80 -17.13
C VAL A 368 10.32 -5.31 -17.37
N GLY A 369 11.35 -6.04 -16.91
CA GLY A 369 11.44 -7.49 -17.12
C GLY A 369 10.25 -8.23 -16.53
N SER A 370 9.93 -7.96 -15.26
CA SER A 370 8.81 -8.57 -14.56
C SER A 370 7.46 -8.20 -15.21
N TYR A 371 7.25 -6.92 -15.51
CA TYR A 371 5.99 -6.44 -16.10
C TYR A 371 5.69 -7.06 -17.46
N LEU A 372 6.67 -7.10 -18.38
CA LEU A 372 6.48 -7.65 -19.72
C LEU A 372 6.27 -9.18 -19.71
N SER A 373 6.85 -9.89 -18.75
CA SER A 373 6.53 -11.31 -18.52
C SER A 373 5.08 -11.49 -18.04
N ARG A 374 4.70 -10.77 -16.99
CA ARG A 374 3.50 -11.05 -16.18
C ARG A 374 2.21 -10.41 -16.67
N ALA A 375 2.26 -9.25 -17.31
CA ALA A 375 1.07 -8.49 -17.70
C ALA A 375 0.39 -9.10 -18.94
N ARG A 376 -0.65 -9.93 -18.75
CA ARG A 376 -1.32 -10.67 -19.85
C ARG A 376 -1.96 -9.74 -20.87
N PHE A 377 -2.44 -8.60 -20.40
CA PHE A 377 -3.09 -7.54 -21.17
C PHE A 377 -2.14 -6.75 -22.09
N ILE A 378 -0.82 -6.89 -21.95
CA ILE A 378 0.15 -6.24 -22.84
C ILE A 378 0.35 -7.07 -24.12
N SER A 379 0.16 -6.40 -25.26
CA SER A 379 0.28 -7.03 -26.59
C SER A 379 1.69 -7.55 -26.88
N ALA A 380 1.79 -8.61 -27.70
CA ALA A 380 3.07 -9.16 -28.12
C ALA A 380 3.90 -8.14 -28.93
N ASP A 381 3.28 -7.27 -29.72
CA ASP A 381 3.94 -6.16 -30.41
C ASP A 381 4.59 -5.19 -29.42
N THR A 382 3.90 -4.81 -28.33
CA THR A 382 4.46 -3.96 -27.27
C THR A 382 5.62 -4.65 -26.56
N VAL A 383 5.49 -5.94 -26.20
CA VAL A 383 6.58 -6.72 -25.59
C VAL A 383 7.81 -6.72 -26.49
N VAL A 384 7.66 -7.03 -27.78
CA VAL A 384 8.76 -7.09 -28.75
C VAL A 384 9.38 -5.71 -28.99
N ALA A 385 8.59 -4.63 -29.01
CA ALA A 385 9.08 -3.26 -29.16
C ALA A 385 9.94 -2.81 -27.96
N ILE A 386 9.52 -3.10 -26.72
CA ILE A 386 10.31 -2.76 -25.52
C ILE A 386 11.52 -3.69 -25.39
N LEU A 387 11.37 -5.00 -25.65
CA LEU A 387 12.48 -5.96 -25.67
C LEU A 387 13.58 -5.52 -26.66
N LYS A 388 13.19 -4.99 -27.83
CA LYS A 388 14.13 -4.39 -28.77
C LYS A 388 14.91 -3.22 -28.17
N ARG A 389 14.26 -2.32 -27.42
CA ARG A 389 14.94 -1.19 -26.74
C ARG A 389 15.97 -1.70 -25.72
N LEU A 390 15.66 -2.76 -24.97
CA LEU A 390 16.60 -3.40 -24.04
C LEU A 390 17.81 -4.01 -24.78
N VAL A 391 17.56 -4.79 -25.84
CA VAL A 391 18.61 -5.43 -26.64
C VAL A 391 19.51 -4.40 -27.32
N ASP A 392 18.94 -3.36 -27.94
CA ASP A 392 19.72 -2.29 -28.59
C ASP A 392 20.60 -1.55 -27.58
N TRP A 393 20.11 -1.31 -26.35
CA TRP A 393 20.90 -0.72 -25.26
C TRP A 393 22.05 -1.63 -24.81
N CYS A 394 21.81 -2.94 -24.69
CA CYS A 394 22.86 -3.92 -24.36
C CYS A 394 23.94 -3.97 -25.45
N ILE A 395 23.57 -3.94 -26.73
CA ILE A 395 24.52 -3.88 -27.86
C ILE A 395 25.38 -2.62 -27.78
N ASP A 396 24.78 -1.43 -27.59
CA ASP A 396 25.51 -0.18 -27.42
C ASP A 396 26.43 -0.20 -26.18
N HIS A 397 26.01 -0.85 -25.09
CA HIS A 397 26.89 -1.07 -23.94
C HIS A 397 28.11 -1.92 -24.32
N CYS A 398 27.94 -3.07 -24.97
CA CYS A 398 29.04 -3.92 -25.44
C CYS A 398 29.99 -3.14 -26.37
N GLU A 399 29.47 -2.39 -27.35
CA GLU A 399 30.27 -1.57 -28.26
C GLU A 399 31.02 -0.43 -27.54
N ARG A 400 30.43 0.17 -26.51
CA ARG A 400 31.12 1.15 -25.65
C ARG A 400 32.26 0.52 -24.84
N GLN A 401 32.11 -0.70 -24.33
CA GLN A 401 33.21 -1.37 -23.63
C GLN A 401 34.33 -1.83 -24.60
N LYS A 402 33.99 -2.29 -25.81
CA LYS A 402 34.97 -2.64 -26.86
C LYS A 402 35.89 -1.47 -27.24
N LYS A 403 35.40 -0.23 -27.17
CA LYS A 403 36.16 1.00 -27.47
C LYS A 403 37.08 1.48 -26.34
N LYS A 404 36.98 0.94 -25.12
CA LYS A 404 37.88 1.29 -24.01
C LYS A 404 39.19 0.51 -24.10
N HIS A 405 40.32 1.18 -23.92
CA HIS A 405 41.64 0.54 -23.86
C HIS A 405 41.80 -0.43 -22.68
N THR A 406 41.05 -0.23 -21.60
CA THR A 406 40.97 -1.14 -20.44
C THR A 406 39.53 -1.62 -20.26
N ARG A 407 39.26 -2.88 -20.63
CA ARG A 407 38.00 -3.56 -20.29
C ARG A 407 38.12 -4.15 -18.88
N THR A 408 37.46 -3.52 -17.91
CA THR A 408 37.23 -4.13 -16.60
C THR A 408 36.22 -5.27 -16.76
N LYS A 409 36.55 -6.45 -16.23
CA LYS A 409 35.65 -7.61 -16.13
C LYS A 409 34.87 -7.67 -14.80
N ASN A 410 34.96 -6.62 -13.98
CA ASN A 410 34.34 -6.55 -12.67
C ASN A 410 32.81 -6.53 -12.81
N PRO A 411 32.06 -7.53 -12.28
CA PRO A 411 30.61 -7.56 -12.42
C PRO A 411 29.91 -6.33 -11.83
N VAL A 412 30.49 -5.78 -10.75
CA VAL A 412 29.98 -4.60 -10.02
C VAL A 412 29.98 -3.33 -10.90
N GLU A 413 30.83 -3.24 -11.91
CA GLU A 413 30.88 -2.09 -12.83
C GLU A 413 29.86 -2.17 -13.98
N HIS A 414 29.30 -3.36 -14.23
CA HIS A 414 28.36 -3.61 -15.33
C HIS A 414 27.01 -4.16 -14.84
N GLN A 415 26.67 -3.95 -13.57
CA GLN A 415 25.44 -4.43 -12.94
C GLN A 415 24.18 -4.18 -13.77
N ILE A 416 23.98 -2.95 -14.24
CA ILE A 416 22.82 -2.57 -15.08
C ILE A 416 22.79 -3.37 -16.40
N PHE A 417 23.95 -3.74 -16.95
CA PHE A 417 24.03 -4.59 -18.13
C PHE A 417 23.65 -6.04 -17.85
N TYR A 418 24.08 -6.61 -16.72
CA TYR A 418 23.64 -7.96 -16.33
C TYR A 418 22.14 -8.00 -16.00
N ALA A 419 21.62 -7.02 -15.26
CA ALA A 419 20.19 -6.89 -15.00
C ALA A 419 19.38 -6.72 -16.30
N SER A 420 19.90 -6.00 -17.30
CA SER A 420 19.29 -5.91 -18.63
C SER A 420 19.31 -7.24 -19.39
N CYS A 421 20.42 -7.99 -19.32
CA CYS A 421 20.52 -9.32 -19.92
C CYS A 421 19.54 -10.31 -19.25
N GLN A 422 19.47 -10.28 -17.93
CA GLN A 422 18.55 -11.10 -17.13
C GLN A 422 17.09 -10.76 -17.44
N ALA A 423 16.71 -9.48 -17.51
CA ALA A 423 15.37 -9.07 -17.93
C ALA A 423 15.02 -9.53 -19.35
N VAL A 424 15.95 -9.44 -20.31
CA VAL A 424 15.75 -9.95 -21.69
C VAL A 424 15.52 -11.45 -21.70
N MET A 425 16.29 -12.23 -20.93
CA MET A 425 16.12 -13.69 -20.83
C MET A 425 14.79 -14.05 -20.14
N TYR A 426 14.48 -13.40 -19.01
CA TYR A 426 13.24 -13.61 -18.25
C TYR A 426 11.98 -13.35 -19.08
N VAL A 427 11.93 -12.23 -19.82
CA VAL A 427 10.80 -11.94 -20.74
C VAL A 427 10.66 -13.01 -21.82
N LEU A 428 11.77 -13.55 -22.31
CA LEU A 428 11.73 -14.62 -23.30
C LEU A 428 11.31 -15.97 -22.69
N CYS A 429 11.64 -16.30 -21.44
CA CYS A 429 11.10 -17.47 -20.76
C CYS A 429 9.56 -17.48 -20.70
N PHE A 430 8.93 -16.32 -20.47
CA PHE A 430 7.47 -16.19 -20.40
C PHE A 430 6.80 -16.01 -21.77
N ARG A 431 7.43 -15.29 -22.71
CA ARG A 431 6.75 -14.81 -23.94
C ARG A 431 7.31 -15.37 -25.25
N LEU A 432 8.39 -16.15 -25.26
CA LEU A 432 8.96 -16.65 -26.52
C LEU A 432 7.95 -17.51 -27.31
N ARG A 433 7.22 -18.44 -26.67
CA ARG A 433 6.24 -19.28 -27.38
C ARG A 433 5.16 -18.47 -28.09
N SER A 434 4.57 -17.50 -27.39
CA SER A 434 3.47 -16.67 -27.92
C SER A 434 3.96 -15.65 -28.96
N ILE A 435 5.18 -15.13 -28.83
CA ILE A 435 5.81 -14.31 -29.88
C ILE A 435 6.06 -15.13 -31.16
N MET A 436 6.41 -16.41 -31.02
CA MET A 436 6.75 -17.30 -32.14
C MET A 436 5.54 -17.68 -33.02
N ASP A 437 4.31 -17.54 -32.51
CA ASP A 437 3.08 -17.74 -33.29
C ASP A 437 2.85 -16.65 -34.35
N TYR A 438 3.47 -15.47 -34.18
CA TYR A 438 3.32 -14.32 -35.10
C TYR A 438 4.54 -14.18 -36.03
N PRO A 439 4.44 -14.47 -37.34
CA PRO A 439 5.60 -14.50 -38.24
C PRO A 439 6.37 -13.17 -38.35
N ASN A 440 5.66 -12.05 -38.24
CA ASN A 440 6.24 -10.70 -38.19
C ASN A 440 7.07 -10.49 -36.92
N LEU A 441 6.55 -10.87 -35.74
CA LEU A 441 7.24 -10.70 -34.46
C LEU A 441 8.43 -11.65 -34.32
N LYS A 442 8.24 -12.92 -34.72
CA LYS A 442 9.33 -13.89 -34.89
C LYS A 442 10.46 -13.32 -35.76
N SER A 443 10.15 -12.73 -36.91
CA SER A 443 11.16 -12.11 -37.78
C SER A 443 11.88 -10.93 -37.10
N GLN A 444 11.21 -10.18 -36.22
CA GLN A 444 11.86 -9.12 -35.45
C GLN A 444 12.81 -9.69 -34.39
N VAL A 445 12.38 -10.65 -33.58
CA VAL A 445 13.22 -11.27 -32.55
C VAL A 445 14.44 -11.96 -33.15
N PHE A 446 14.31 -12.65 -34.28
CA PHE A 446 15.45 -13.26 -34.99
C PHE A 446 16.45 -12.23 -35.56
N LYS A 447 16.04 -10.97 -35.74
CA LYS A 447 16.92 -9.84 -36.13
C LYS A 447 17.52 -9.10 -34.94
N MET A 448 17.03 -9.35 -33.72
CA MET A 448 17.67 -8.87 -32.51
C MET A 448 18.96 -9.67 -32.32
N ASN A 449 20.12 -8.99 -32.29
CA ASN A 449 21.44 -9.65 -32.18
C ASN A 449 21.73 -10.18 -30.76
N ILE A 450 20.76 -10.86 -30.13
CA ILE A 450 20.81 -11.40 -28.76
C ILE A 450 22.04 -12.29 -28.60
N ARG A 451 22.33 -13.17 -29.58
CA ARG A 451 23.55 -13.99 -29.62
C ARG A 451 24.83 -13.19 -29.34
N SER A 452 24.95 -11.98 -29.88
CA SER A 452 26.17 -11.15 -29.74
C SER A 452 26.35 -10.61 -28.32
N ILE A 453 25.26 -10.45 -27.57
CA ILE A 453 25.28 -10.06 -26.15
C ILE A 453 25.70 -11.26 -25.31
N LEU A 454 25.04 -12.41 -25.49
CA LEU A 454 25.28 -13.62 -24.70
C LEU A 454 26.73 -14.13 -24.84
N MET A 455 27.32 -13.97 -26.03
CA MET A 455 28.69 -14.38 -26.32
C MET A 455 29.77 -13.34 -25.98
N ASP A 456 29.41 -12.12 -25.55
CA ASP A 456 30.39 -11.04 -25.29
C ASP A 456 31.38 -11.42 -24.16
N PRO A 457 32.64 -10.94 -24.19
CA PRO A 457 33.62 -11.19 -23.13
C PRO A 457 33.27 -10.71 -21.71
N LEU A 458 32.13 -10.04 -21.51
CA LEU A 458 31.52 -9.80 -20.19
C LEU A 458 30.82 -11.03 -19.59
N GLU A 459 30.66 -12.12 -20.35
CA GLU A 459 30.17 -13.43 -19.91
C GLU A 459 28.84 -13.40 -19.13
N PRO A 460 27.76 -12.75 -19.64
CA PRO A 460 26.52 -12.54 -18.88
C PRO A 460 25.84 -13.83 -18.42
N LEU A 461 25.97 -14.93 -19.17
CA LEU A 461 25.44 -16.26 -18.82
C LEU A 461 26.03 -16.83 -17.52
N LYS A 462 27.19 -16.35 -17.06
CA LYS A 462 27.83 -16.76 -15.80
C LYS A 462 27.50 -15.84 -14.61
N VAL A 463 26.85 -14.70 -14.87
CA VAL A 463 26.56 -13.66 -13.88
C VAL A 463 25.05 -13.54 -13.60
N CYS A 464 24.22 -13.82 -14.60
CA CYS A 464 22.77 -13.88 -14.43
C CYS A 464 22.35 -15.17 -13.70
N LEU A 465 21.16 -15.17 -13.09
CA LEU A 465 20.64 -16.25 -12.27
C LEU A 465 20.54 -17.58 -13.08
N PRO A 466 21.12 -18.71 -12.60
CA PRO A 466 21.21 -19.94 -13.38
C PRO A 466 19.87 -20.53 -13.81
N SER A 467 18.85 -20.48 -12.95
CA SER A 467 17.48 -20.94 -13.26
C SER A 467 16.90 -20.24 -14.50
N ILE A 468 17.08 -18.92 -14.60
CA ILE A 468 16.67 -18.09 -15.73
C ILE A 468 17.48 -18.42 -16.98
N VAL A 469 18.80 -18.54 -16.85
CA VAL A 469 19.70 -18.86 -17.98
C VAL A 469 19.37 -20.24 -18.57
N ASN A 470 19.18 -21.25 -17.73
CA ASN A 470 18.89 -22.61 -18.16
C ASN A 470 17.54 -22.72 -18.87
N GLU A 471 16.47 -22.15 -18.31
CA GLU A 471 15.14 -22.20 -18.94
C GLU A 471 15.10 -21.37 -20.23
N PHE A 472 15.75 -20.19 -20.26
CA PHE A 472 15.90 -19.40 -21.48
C PHE A 472 16.59 -20.19 -22.60
N LEU A 473 17.71 -20.86 -22.31
CA LEU A 473 18.47 -21.62 -23.30
C LEU A 473 17.70 -22.85 -23.78
N ARG A 474 17.01 -23.55 -22.87
CA ARG A 474 16.10 -24.65 -23.20
C ARG A 474 15.02 -24.21 -24.20
N GLN A 475 14.38 -23.08 -23.93
CA GLN A 475 13.36 -22.54 -24.83
C GLN A 475 13.93 -21.97 -26.14
N ALA A 476 15.07 -21.30 -26.10
CA ALA A 476 15.74 -20.76 -27.29
C ALA A 476 16.15 -21.87 -28.28
N LYS A 477 16.65 -23.00 -27.76
CA LYS A 477 17.02 -24.20 -28.51
C LYS A 477 15.80 -24.82 -29.19
N ALA A 478 14.70 -25.02 -28.46
CA ALA A 478 13.45 -25.55 -29.01
C ALA A 478 12.83 -24.61 -30.07
N ALA A 479 12.85 -23.30 -29.81
CA ALA A 479 12.42 -22.27 -30.76
C ALA A 479 13.32 -22.12 -32.01
N ARG A 480 14.51 -22.74 -32.01
CA ARG A 480 15.60 -22.55 -33.00
C ARG A 480 15.98 -21.09 -33.17
N LEU A 481 16.07 -20.36 -32.06
CA LEU A 481 16.45 -18.95 -32.02
C LEU A 481 17.92 -18.73 -32.46
N PHE A 482 18.77 -19.74 -32.25
CA PHE A 482 20.15 -19.79 -32.70
C PHE A 482 20.40 -21.03 -33.59
N ASN A 483 21.61 -21.14 -34.16
CA ASN A 483 22.02 -22.31 -34.93
C ASN A 483 22.60 -23.37 -33.98
N ALA A 484 22.41 -24.66 -34.29
CA ALA A 484 22.82 -25.78 -33.42
C ALA A 484 24.29 -25.78 -32.95
N SER A 485 25.22 -25.23 -33.73
CA SER A 485 26.63 -25.10 -33.30
C SER A 485 26.82 -24.08 -32.17
N VAL A 486 25.91 -23.10 -32.08
CA VAL A 486 25.89 -22.03 -31.08
C VAL A 486 25.28 -22.52 -29.78
N ASP A 487 24.25 -23.36 -29.87
CA ASP A 487 23.60 -23.94 -28.68
C ASP A 487 24.60 -24.77 -27.87
N LEU A 488 25.49 -25.51 -28.55
CA LEU A 488 26.62 -26.21 -27.92
C LEU A 488 27.63 -25.24 -27.28
N GLU A 489 28.03 -24.16 -27.98
CA GLU A 489 28.90 -23.10 -27.42
C GLU A 489 28.28 -22.36 -26.21
N LEU A 490 26.95 -22.36 -26.08
CA LEU A 490 26.20 -21.78 -24.96
C LEU A 490 26.15 -22.76 -23.78
N GLU A 491 25.85 -24.04 -24.03
CA GLU A 491 25.82 -25.12 -23.03
C GLU A 491 27.19 -25.30 -22.37
N ASP A 492 28.28 -25.40 -23.15
CA ASP A 492 29.67 -25.52 -22.65
C ASP A 492 30.11 -24.37 -21.71
N ARG A 493 29.45 -23.20 -21.78
CA ARG A 493 29.77 -22.04 -20.92
C ARG A 493 29.12 -22.10 -19.54
N ILE A 494 28.05 -22.87 -19.38
CA ILE A 494 27.31 -23.01 -18.12
C ILE A 494 28.08 -23.90 -17.14
N ASP A 495 28.66 -25.01 -17.63
CA ASP A 495 29.35 -26.03 -16.84
C ASP A 495 30.71 -25.58 -16.24
N SER A 496 31.15 -24.37 -16.52
CA SER A 496 32.35 -23.77 -15.94
C SER A 496 32.13 -23.45 -14.45
N ASP A 497 32.99 -23.96 -13.55
CA ASP A 497 32.89 -23.81 -12.07
C ASP A 497 32.63 -22.39 -11.54
N LEU A 498 32.92 -21.36 -12.34
CA LEU A 498 32.57 -19.96 -12.04
C LEU A 498 31.04 -19.74 -11.92
N SER A 499 30.20 -20.45 -12.69
CA SER A 499 28.73 -20.35 -12.60
C SER A 499 28.20 -20.77 -11.23
N LYS A 500 28.82 -21.78 -10.62
CA LYS A 500 28.51 -22.25 -9.25
C LYS A 500 29.06 -21.30 -8.18
N ALA A 501 30.21 -20.65 -8.44
CA ALA A 501 30.84 -19.75 -7.49
C ALA A 501 30.17 -18.37 -7.37
N PHE A 502 29.48 -17.88 -8.41
CA PHE A 502 28.74 -16.60 -8.35
C PHE A 502 27.33 -16.72 -7.73
N GLY A 503 26.97 -17.89 -7.18
CA GLY A 503 25.79 -18.09 -6.34
C GLY A 503 25.91 -17.52 -4.91
N GLY A 504 26.93 -16.73 -4.57
CA GLY A 504 27.10 -16.18 -3.22
C GLY A 504 27.99 -14.93 -3.13
N VAL A 505 27.80 -14.17 -2.03
CA VAL A 505 28.51 -12.95 -1.56
C VAL A 505 28.57 -11.75 -2.51
N ASN A 506 28.58 -11.94 -3.83
CA ASN A 506 28.44 -10.90 -4.85
C ASN A 506 27.26 -11.19 -5.80
N ARG A 507 26.22 -11.89 -5.31
CA ARG A 507 24.95 -12.00 -6.06
C ARG A 507 24.47 -10.57 -6.34
N LEU A 508 24.24 -10.30 -7.61
CA LEU A 508 23.48 -9.15 -8.02
C LEU A 508 22.04 -9.42 -7.59
N ASP A 509 21.58 -8.66 -6.60
CA ASP A 509 20.26 -8.81 -5.97
C ASP A 509 19.18 -8.36 -6.96
N MET A 510 18.89 -9.22 -7.94
CA MET A 510 18.11 -8.91 -9.15
C MET A 510 16.70 -9.47 -9.04
N PHE A 511 15.99 -8.91 -8.06
CA PHE A 511 14.57 -9.14 -7.79
C PHE A 511 13.67 -8.85 -9.00
N PHE A 512 12.57 -9.60 -9.16
CA PHE A 512 11.49 -9.35 -10.12
C PHE A 512 10.19 -8.86 -9.46
N PRO A 513 9.87 -7.54 -9.48
CA PRO A 513 8.84 -6.96 -8.62
C PRO A 513 7.38 -7.42 -8.81
N PHE A 514 7.03 -8.09 -9.89
CA PHE A 514 5.69 -8.68 -10.10
C PHE A 514 5.74 -10.20 -9.99
N ASP A 515 6.38 -10.72 -8.94
CA ASP A 515 6.30 -12.13 -8.57
C ASP A 515 4.90 -12.55 -8.09
N PRO A 516 4.60 -13.86 -7.93
CA PRO A 516 3.24 -14.35 -7.75
C PRO A 516 2.48 -13.62 -6.65
N TYR A 517 1.29 -13.11 -6.99
CA TYR A 517 0.46 -12.36 -6.05
C TYR A 517 -0.25 -13.31 -5.09
N LEU A 518 0.03 -13.20 -3.79
CA LEU A 518 -0.41 -14.17 -2.77
C LEU A 518 -1.45 -13.63 -1.77
N LEU A 519 -1.85 -12.37 -1.86
CA LEU A 519 -2.89 -11.79 -1.00
C LEU A 519 -4.28 -12.27 -1.43
N LYS A 520 -5.10 -12.78 -0.50
CA LYS A 520 -6.23 -13.67 -0.79
C LYS A 520 -7.48 -12.94 -1.30
N GLU A 521 -7.84 -11.80 -0.72
CA GLU A 521 -9.06 -11.06 -1.07
C GLU A 521 -8.88 -10.23 -2.36
N SER A 522 -7.72 -9.58 -2.49
CA SER A 522 -7.38 -8.67 -3.59
C SER A 522 -6.90 -9.36 -4.86
N ASP A 523 -6.45 -10.62 -4.80
CA ASP A 523 -6.04 -11.40 -5.98
C ASP A 523 -7.13 -11.50 -7.05
N ARG A 524 -8.43 -11.39 -6.68
CA ARG A 524 -9.55 -11.30 -7.63
C ARG A 524 -9.40 -10.19 -8.68
N TYR A 525 -8.65 -9.14 -8.37
CA TYR A 525 -8.34 -8.02 -9.28
C TYR A 525 -7.10 -8.27 -10.13
N ILE A 526 -6.14 -9.06 -9.63
CA ILE A 526 -4.83 -9.29 -10.26
C ILE A 526 -4.85 -10.55 -11.14
N ARG A 527 -5.35 -11.68 -10.63
CA ARG A 527 -5.39 -13.01 -11.28
C ARG A 527 -5.86 -13.00 -12.73
N PRO A 528 -6.95 -12.29 -13.13
CA PRO A 528 -7.41 -12.32 -14.52
C PRO A 528 -6.37 -11.81 -15.53
N ASN A 529 -5.52 -10.88 -15.06
CA ASN A 529 -4.59 -10.08 -15.84
C ASN A 529 -3.12 -10.50 -15.65
N PHE A 530 -2.84 -11.52 -14.83
CA PHE A 530 -1.51 -11.94 -14.39
C PHE A 530 -1.11 -13.34 -14.91
N GLU A 531 0.07 -13.44 -15.53
CA GLU A 531 0.61 -14.70 -16.07
C GLU A 531 1.43 -15.44 -14.99
N PHE A 532 0.84 -16.50 -14.45
CA PHE A 532 1.53 -17.46 -13.57
C PHE A 532 2.42 -18.38 -14.41
N TRP A 533 3.59 -18.74 -13.91
CA TRP A 533 4.51 -19.62 -14.65
C TRP A 533 3.87 -20.97 -15.03
N SER A 534 3.04 -21.54 -14.16
CA SER A 534 2.30 -22.78 -14.40
C SER A 534 1.33 -22.73 -15.59
N LEU A 535 0.99 -21.55 -16.11
CA LEU A 535 0.14 -21.34 -17.29
C LEU A 535 0.93 -21.06 -18.57
N VAL A 536 2.25 -20.81 -18.46
CA VAL A 536 3.12 -20.48 -19.59
C VAL A 536 3.32 -21.72 -20.46
N LYS A 537 2.82 -21.65 -21.70
CA LYS A 537 3.13 -22.64 -22.74
C LYS A 537 4.58 -22.46 -23.16
N THR A 538 5.43 -23.45 -22.91
CA THR A 538 6.85 -23.40 -23.28
C THR A 538 7.03 -23.81 -24.75
N THR A 539 8.21 -23.57 -25.32
CA THR A 539 8.54 -23.95 -26.70
C THR A 539 8.90 -25.42 -26.91
N TYR A 540 8.92 -26.22 -25.84
CA TYR A 540 9.28 -27.63 -25.86
C TYR A 540 8.15 -28.56 -25.39
N SER A 541 6.95 -28.04 -25.09
CA SER A 541 5.81 -28.82 -24.59
C SER A 541 4.89 -29.40 -25.69
N ASP A 542 5.22 -29.23 -26.96
CA ASP A 542 4.34 -29.58 -28.10
C ASP A 542 4.36 -31.09 -28.48
N ASP A 543 4.77 -32.01 -27.58
CA ASP A 543 5.00 -33.45 -27.86
C ASP A 543 4.21 -34.45 -26.98
N GLU A 544 3.33 -33.98 -26.07
CA GLU A 544 2.29 -34.83 -25.45
C GLU A 544 0.89 -34.33 -25.84
N GLY A 545 0.24 -35.08 -26.73
CA GLY A 545 -1.13 -34.79 -27.17
C GLY A 545 -2.18 -35.38 -26.24
N ASP A 546 -3.32 -34.68 -26.14
CA ASP A 546 -4.63 -35.19 -25.72
C ASP A 546 -4.71 -36.07 -24.46
N GLU A 547 -4.46 -35.51 -23.27
CA GLU A 547 -5.25 -35.81 -22.05
C GLU A 547 -4.91 -34.88 -20.86
N LEU A 548 -5.49 -33.67 -20.83
CA LEU A 548 -5.68 -32.93 -19.56
C LEU A 548 -7.13 -32.46 -19.48
N GLY A 549 -7.95 -33.30 -18.87
CA GLY A 549 -9.34 -32.99 -18.55
C GLY A 549 -9.44 -31.88 -17.50
N ASP A 550 -10.25 -30.87 -17.82
CA ASP A 550 -10.99 -29.98 -16.92
C ASP A 550 -10.56 -29.95 -15.44
N PHE A 551 -9.38 -29.39 -15.17
CA PHE A 551 -9.00 -28.94 -13.83
C PHE A 551 -9.80 -27.68 -13.48
N ASN A 552 -11.06 -27.89 -13.11
CA ASN A 552 -11.87 -26.88 -12.44
C ASN A 552 -11.11 -26.32 -11.24
N ALA A 553 -11.11 -25.01 -11.10
CA ALA A 553 -10.56 -24.34 -9.94
C ALA A 553 -11.23 -24.87 -8.65
N PRO A 554 -10.51 -24.96 -7.52
CA PRO A 554 -11.10 -25.31 -6.23
C PRO A 554 -11.99 -24.16 -5.74
N GLY A 555 -13.24 -24.16 -6.23
CA GLY A 555 -14.28 -23.25 -5.81
C GLY A 555 -15.13 -23.88 -4.71
N MET A 556 -15.26 -23.15 -3.60
CA MET A 556 -16.32 -23.25 -2.59
C MET A 556 -16.64 -24.64 -1.99
N ASN A 557 -16.46 -24.74 -0.67
CA ASN A 557 -17.48 -25.39 0.14
C ASN A 557 -17.75 -24.54 1.38
N VAL A 558 -19.03 -24.28 1.65
CA VAL A 558 -19.51 -23.50 2.80
C VAL A 558 -20.52 -24.39 3.54
N ASP A 559 -20.43 -24.39 4.86
CA ASP A 559 -21.29 -25.11 5.81
C ASP A 559 -21.36 -26.64 5.74
N SER A 560 -20.70 -27.28 6.72
CA SER A 560 -21.47 -27.96 7.79
C SER A 560 -20.66 -28.08 9.08
N LEU A 561 -21.24 -27.63 10.19
CA LEU A 561 -20.83 -28.00 11.55
C LEU A 561 -20.90 -29.53 11.72
N ASP A 562 -19.96 -30.16 12.42
CA ASP A 562 -20.12 -30.43 13.87
C ASP A 562 -18.91 -31.17 14.51
N ASP A 563 -18.76 -30.94 15.81
CA ASP A 563 -18.22 -31.79 16.89
C ASP A 563 -16.74 -32.26 17.01
N ASN A 564 -16.19 -31.93 18.19
CA ASN A 564 -15.17 -32.60 19.02
C ASN A 564 -13.79 -33.04 18.48
N PHE A 565 -12.73 -32.47 19.05
CA PHE A 565 -11.66 -33.26 19.70
C PHE A 565 -10.98 -32.48 20.85
N ASP A 566 -10.58 -33.21 21.90
CA ASP A 566 -10.24 -32.67 23.23
C ASP A 566 -8.90 -31.94 23.37
N VAL A 567 -8.84 -31.09 24.40
CA VAL A 567 -7.62 -30.44 24.89
C VAL A 567 -6.92 -31.34 25.92
N GLU A 568 -5.71 -31.82 25.61
CA GLU A 568 -4.78 -32.31 26.64
C GLU A 568 -3.65 -31.31 26.88
N LEU A 569 -3.78 -30.59 27.99
CA LEU A 569 -2.68 -29.88 28.63
C LEU A 569 -1.71 -30.90 29.22
N ASN A 570 -0.42 -30.81 28.90
CA ASN A 570 0.62 -31.30 29.79
C ASN A 570 1.69 -30.21 29.95
N SER A 571 1.83 -29.75 31.20
CA SER A 571 3.00 -29.05 31.68
C SER A 571 4.22 -29.96 31.62
N ASP A 572 5.40 -29.39 31.43
CA ASP A 572 6.43 -29.45 32.47
C ASP A 572 7.33 -28.21 32.34
N ASP A 573 7.62 -27.61 33.49
CA ASP A 573 8.36 -26.38 33.70
C ASP A 573 9.57 -26.75 34.55
N ASP A 574 10.80 -26.39 34.14
CA ASP A 574 11.96 -26.40 35.03
C ASP A 574 13.17 -25.61 34.46
N ASP A 575 13.91 -25.01 35.38
CA ASP A 575 15.27 -24.44 35.27
C ASP A 575 15.53 -23.17 34.42
N ILE A 576 15.07 -22.05 34.99
CA ILE A 576 15.67 -20.71 34.78
C ILE A 576 16.80 -20.49 35.81
N GLU A 577 18.08 -20.45 35.39
CA GLU A 577 19.08 -19.60 36.06
C GLU A 577 20.31 -19.25 35.19
N TYR A 578 20.96 -18.12 35.52
CA TYR A 578 22.18 -17.54 34.91
C TYR A 578 22.07 -17.14 33.41
N THR A 579 22.29 -15.88 33.01
CA THR A 579 23.35 -14.99 33.49
C THR A 579 23.02 -13.51 33.25
N MET A 580 22.74 -12.74 34.31
CA MET A 580 22.91 -11.28 34.25
C MET A 580 24.38 -10.93 34.53
N ASN A 581 25.10 -10.36 33.54
CA ASN A 581 26.13 -9.32 33.73
C ASN A 581 26.93 -9.05 32.44
N LYS A 582 26.67 -7.88 31.81
CA LYS A 582 27.68 -6.87 31.39
C LYS A 582 27.05 -5.83 30.45
N MET A 583 26.55 -4.74 31.05
CA MET A 583 26.34 -3.48 30.35
C MET A 583 27.64 -2.65 30.44
N SER A 584 28.21 -2.24 29.31
CA SER A 584 29.39 -1.37 29.26
C SER A 584 29.37 -0.53 27.97
N ILE A 585 29.12 0.77 28.11
CA ILE A 585 28.97 1.70 26.98
C ILE A 585 30.28 2.45 26.75
N THR A 586 31.08 2.06 25.75
CA THR A 586 31.82 2.95 24.82
C THR A 586 32.65 2.12 23.81
N PRO A 587 32.92 2.63 22.59
CA PRO A 587 33.42 1.82 21.48
C PRO A 587 34.94 1.71 21.46
N HIS A 588 35.46 0.50 21.27
CA HIS A 588 36.88 0.26 20.97
C HIS A 588 37.06 -0.36 19.58
N ARG A 589 37.71 0.39 18.68
CA ARG A 589 38.28 -0.15 17.44
C ARG A 589 39.45 -1.08 17.78
N SER A 590 39.45 -2.27 17.21
CA SER A 590 40.57 -3.22 17.29
C SER A 590 40.84 -3.85 15.93
N PHE A 591 41.68 -3.20 15.11
CA PHE A 591 42.51 -3.93 14.17
C PHE A 591 43.55 -4.72 14.97
N TYR A 592 43.85 -5.97 14.63
CA TYR A 592 45.22 -6.49 14.65
C TYR A 592 45.37 -7.78 13.83
N HIS A 593 46.33 -7.77 12.91
CA HIS A 593 46.92 -9.00 12.35
C HIS A 593 47.79 -9.68 13.43
N PRO A 594 47.91 -11.02 13.41
CA PRO A 594 48.86 -11.73 14.26
C PRO A 594 50.28 -11.69 13.67
N MET A 595 51.29 -11.44 14.51
CA MET A 595 52.71 -11.67 14.21
C MET A 595 53.41 -12.23 15.46
N ALA A 596 54.47 -13.01 15.23
CA ALA A 596 54.99 -13.99 16.18
C ALA A 596 55.91 -13.43 17.29
N MET A 597 56.19 -14.31 18.27
CA MET A 597 57.16 -14.13 19.36
C MET A 597 58.56 -13.74 18.83
N SER A 598 59.41 -13.01 19.55
CA SER A 598 60.03 -13.41 20.84
C SER A 598 60.80 -12.25 21.49
N GLY A 599 61.10 -12.35 22.79
CA GLY A 599 61.48 -11.20 23.64
C GLY A 599 62.89 -10.60 23.46
N ASP A 600 63.10 -9.48 24.16
CA ASP A 600 64.11 -9.39 25.22
C ASP A 600 63.75 -8.27 26.22
N SER A 601 64.42 -8.26 27.36
CA SER A 601 64.25 -7.40 28.53
C SER A 601 65.11 -6.12 28.47
N GLY A 602 64.64 -5.02 29.07
CA GLY A 602 65.42 -3.77 29.13
C GLY A 602 64.73 -2.62 29.87
N LEU A 603 65.08 -2.43 31.15
CA LEU A 603 64.62 -1.29 31.97
C LEU A 603 65.38 0.00 31.62
N SER A 604 64.68 1.13 31.44
CA SER A 604 65.18 2.46 31.82
C SER A 604 64.09 3.55 31.76
N MET A 605 64.01 4.38 32.80
CA MET A 605 63.30 5.66 32.82
C MET A 605 64.25 6.76 33.33
N PRO A 606 64.17 7.98 32.81
CA PRO A 606 64.59 9.18 33.53
C PRO A 606 63.41 10.13 33.85
N ALA A 607 63.22 10.37 35.15
CA ALA A 607 63.21 11.70 35.83
C ALA A 607 63.15 13.00 34.96
N ARG A 608 62.59 14.15 35.40
CA ARG A 608 61.77 14.61 36.56
C ARG A 608 61.57 16.16 36.38
N ILE A 609 60.53 16.77 37.00
CA ILE A 609 60.53 18.17 37.55
C ILE A 609 60.55 19.34 36.49
N ARG A 610 59.84 20.49 36.56
CA ARG A 610 58.97 21.22 37.54
C ARG A 610 57.98 22.18 36.81
N PRO A 611 57.04 22.89 37.49
CA PRO A 611 55.90 23.58 36.87
C PRO A 611 55.95 25.12 36.81
N SER A 612 55.04 25.67 35.99
CA SER A 612 54.25 26.93 36.14
C SER A 612 54.91 28.29 36.47
N VAL A 613 54.74 29.26 35.56
CA VAL A 613 54.26 30.64 35.88
C VAL A 613 53.68 31.34 34.64
N SER A 614 52.68 32.19 34.87
CA SER A 614 52.08 33.23 34.01
C SER A 614 51.66 34.40 34.94
N PRO A 615 51.13 35.56 34.48
CA PRO A 615 51.02 36.12 33.13
C PRO A 615 52.07 37.26 32.99
N PRO A 616 51.83 38.59 32.78
CA PRO A 616 50.67 39.43 32.40
C PRO A 616 50.75 39.91 30.92
N SER A 617 49.88 40.78 30.35
CA SER A 617 48.70 41.51 30.84
C SER A 617 47.54 41.38 29.85
#